data_AF-A0A944BJJ9-F1
#
_entry.id   AF-A0A944BJJ9-F1
#
_cell.length_a   1.000
_cell.length_b   1.000
_cell.length_c   1.000
_cell.angle_alpha   90.00
_cell.angle_beta   90.00
_cell.angle_gamma   90.00
#
_symmetry.space_group_name_H-M   'P 1'
#
loop_
_entity.id
_entity.type
_entity.pdbx_description
1 polymer ?
#
loop_
_entity_poly.entity_id
_entity_poly.type
_entity_poly.pdbx_seq_one_letter_code
_entity_poly.pdbx_strand_id
1 'polypeptide(L)'
;SMSIAERNKWTEYHKWKFNAKFFVPLTRDEKLVIMARAEYGFLGYYTKSKRSMFEKFVVGGDGMSGYYLPGSDVVSLRGYDGSSLTPVSEGNRNTYYGYDGNLYTKLTVELRYPILLIQSTNIWALAFLEAGNCWSEFKDFNPFDLKRSAGVGVRVYLPMFGLLGVDWAWGFDTDQVGSRGGSHFHFVLGQEF
;
A
#
# COMPACT_ATOMS: atom_id res chain seq x y z
N SER A 1 -6.86 25.41 25.56
CA SER A 1 -6.60 24.35 24.57
C SER A 1 -6.35 23.05 25.33
N MET A 2 -6.90 21.92 24.90
CA MET A 2 -6.62 20.62 25.55
C MET A 2 -5.22 20.13 25.14
N SER A 3 -4.50 19.49 26.06
CA SER A 3 -3.22 18.85 25.75
C SER A 3 -3.40 17.62 24.85
N ILE A 4 -2.34 17.22 24.13
CA ILE A 4 -2.35 16.02 23.25
C ILE A 4 -2.66 14.76 24.08
N ALA A 5 -2.13 14.67 25.30
CA ALA A 5 -2.37 13.57 26.22
C ALA A 5 -3.84 13.47 26.64
N GLU A 6 -4.48 14.61 26.96
CA GLU A 6 -5.90 14.63 27.34
C GLU A 6 -6.82 14.30 26.16
N ARG A 7 -6.48 14.73 24.94
CA ARG A 7 -7.24 14.41 23.74
C ARG A 7 -7.26 12.91 23.45
N ASN A 8 -6.13 12.23 23.66
CA ASN A 8 -5.94 10.83 23.27
C ASN A 8 -6.25 9.82 24.39
N LYS A 9 -6.49 10.29 25.62
CA LYS A 9 -6.76 9.45 26.80
C LYS A 9 -7.94 8.47 26.62
N TRP A 10 -8.88 8.81 25.74
CA TRP A 10 -10.02 7.97 25.32
C TRP A 10 -10.27 8.18 23.82
N THR A 11 -9.37 7.61 23.00
CA THR A 11 -9.48 7.69 21.54
C THR A 11 -10.57 6.74 21.06
N GLU A 12 -11.54 7.27 20.32
CA GLU A 12 -12.67 6.51 19.77
C GLU A 12 -12.67 6.68 18.25
N TYR A 13 -12.62 5.58 17.51
CA TYR A 13 -12.62 5.58 16.06
C TYR A 13 -13.31 4.32 15.51
N HIS A 14 -13.61 4.32 14.22
CA HIS A 14 -13.99 3.11 13.51
C HIS A 14 -13.12 2.96 12.26
N LYS A 15 -12.65 1.75 12.01
CA LYS A 15 -11.77 1.42 10.89
C LYS A 15 -12.45 0.37 10.03
N TRP A 16 -12.56 0.67 8.74
CA TRP A 16 -13.17 -0.19 7.73
C TRP A 16 -12.11 -0.50 6.69
N LYS A 17 -11.89 -1.79 6.41
CA LYS A 17 -10.99 -2.25 5.36
C LYS A 17 -11.75 -3.19 4.46
N PHE A 18 -11.75 -2.89 3.18
CA PHE A 18 -12.31 -3.74 2.14
C PHE A 18 -11.16 -4.22 1.25
N ASN A 19 -11.11 -5.53 1.02
CA ASN A 19 -10.16 -6.17 0.14
C ASN A 19 -10.90 -7.18 -0.73
N ALA A 20 -10.77 -7.05 -2.04
CA ALA A 20 -11.28 -7.99 -3.02
C ALA A 20 -10.14 -8.41 -3.94
N LYS A 21 -10.02 -9.72 -4.19
CA LYS A 21 -8.98 -10.30 -5.03
C LYS A 21 -9.61 -11.34 -5.96
N PHE A 22 -9.34 -11.20 -7.24
CA PHE A 22 -9.88 -12.07 -8.30
C PHE A 22 -8.73 -12.65 -9.08
N PHE A 23 -8.83 -13.93 -9.44
CA PHE A 23 -7.87 -14.63 -10.29
C PHE A 23 -8.60 -15.20 -11.49
N VAL A 24 -8.12 -14.87 -12.69
CA VAL A 24 -8.72 -15.29 -13.94
C VAL A 24 -7.63 -15.91 -14.82
N PRO A 25 -7.68 -17.23 -15.11
CA PRO A 25 -6.79 -17.83 -16.08
C PRO A 25 -7.14 -17.30 -17.48
N LEU A 26 -6.13 -16.84 -18.21
CA LEU A 26 -6.27 -16.36 -19.59
C LEU A 26 -6.04 -17.45 -20.63
N THR A 27 -5.26 -18.47 -20.28
CA THR A 27 -4.89 -19.56 -21.17
C THR A 27 -5.55 -20.87 -20.74
N ARG A 28 -5.78 -21.78 -21.69
CA ARG A 28 -6.38 -23.10 -21.44
C ARG A 28 -5.51 -24.01 -20.57
N ASP A 29 -4.21 -23.78 -20.58
CA ASP A 29 -3.26 -24.48 -19.71
C ASP A 29 -3.14 -23.85 -18.32
N GLU A 30 -3.94 -22.81 -18.03
CA GLU A 30 -4.04 -22.10 -16.75
C GLU A 30 -2.74 -21.47 -16.24
N LYS A 31 -1.70 -21.42 -17.08
CA LYS A 31 -0.39 -20.86 -16.69
C LYS A 31 -0.43 -19.35 -16.67
N LEU A 32 -1.05 -18.71 -17.66
CA LEU A 32 -1.15 -17.25 -17.68
C LEU A 32 -2.37 -16.82 -16.87
N VAL A 33 -2.15 -16.19 -15.72
CA VAL A 33 -3.23 -15.77 -14.82
C VAL A 33 -3.20 -14.26 -14.63
N ILE A 34 -4.33 -13.60 -14.84
CA ILE A 34 -4.53 -12.24 -14.37
C ILE A 34 -5.06 -12.28 -12.94
N MET A 35 -4.43 -11.52 -12.07
CA MET A 35 -4.93 -11.18 -10.75
C MET A 35 -5.37 -9.73 -10.76
N ALA A 36 -6.59 -9.47 -10.32
CA ALA A 36 -7.09 -8.11 -10.08
C ALA A 36 -7.42 -7.97 -8.59
N ARG A 37 -6.95 -6.89 -7.98
CA ARG A 37 -7.15 -6.59 -6.57
C ARG A 37 -7.63 -5.17 -6.39
N ALA A 38 -8.60 -5.01 -5.51
CA ALA A 38 -9.09 -3.72 -5.06
C ALA A 38 -9.06 -3.65 -3.53
N GLU A 39 -8.43 -2.61 -3.01
CA GLU A 39 -8.27 -2.35 -1.59
C GLU A 39 -8.74 -0.94 -1.26
N TYR A 40 -9.59 -0.82 -0.26
CA TYR A 40 -10.05 0.45 0.27
C TYR A 40 -9.95 0.41 1.79
N GLY A 41 -9.47 1.50 2.38
CA GLY A 41 -9.47 1.65 3.82
C GLY A 41 -9.99 3.01 4.23
N PHE A 42 -10.75 3.01 5.31
CA PHE A 42 -11.38 4.20 5.86
C PHE A 42 -11.29 4.19 7.38
N LEU A 43 -10.73 5.26 7.93
CA LEU A 43 -10.61 5.55 9.35
C LEU A 43 -11.49 6.76 9.66
N GLY A 44 -12.61 6.50 10.31
CA GLY A 44 -13.55 7.53 10.75
C GLY A 44 -13.44 7.80 12.24
N TYR A 45 -14.03 8.91 12.65
CA TYR A 45 -14.07 9.39 14.03
C TYR A 45 -15.51 9.68 14.42
N TYR A 46 -15.88 9.36 15.68
CA TYR A 46 -17.22 9.64 16.18
C TYR A 46 -17.40 11.12 16.54
N THR A 47 -16.35 11.74 17.09
CA THR A 47 -16.35 13.16 17.47
C THR A 47 -15.26 13.92 16.73
N LYS A 48 -15.63 15.02 16.05
CA LYS A 48 -14.69 15.84 15.26
C LYS A 48 -13.45 16.32 16.05
N SER A 49 -13.57 16.55 17.35
CA SER A 49 -12.48 17.00 18.23
C SER A 49 -11.52 15.89 18.68
N LYS A 50 -11.90 14.61 18.51
CA LYS A 50 -11.13 13.42 18.89
C LYS A 50 -10.72 12.61 17.65
N ARG A 51 -10.04 13.25 16.69
CA ARG A 51 -9.40 12.50 15.60
C ARG A 51 -8.31 11.60 16.19
N SER A 52 -8.33 10.32 15.84
CA SER A 52 -7.29 9.38 16.24
C SER A 52 -5.93 9.83 15.68
N MET A 53 -4.89 9.74 16.49
CA MET A 53 -3.48 9.86 16.05
C MET A 53 -2.87 8.48 15.74
N PHE A 54 -3.59 7.40 16.03
CA PHE A 54 -3.19 6.02 15.83
C PHE A 54 -3.99 5.41 14.67
N GLU A 55 -3.57 4.24 14.19
CA GLU A 55 -4.34 3.43 13.21
C GLU A 55 -4.48 4.06 11.83
N LYS A 56 -3.68 5.09 11.55
CA LYS A 56 -3.55 5.75 10.27
C LYS A 56 -3.04 4.79 9.20
N PHE A 57 -3.44 5.04 7.97
CA PHE A 57 -2.89 4.36 6.81
C PHE A 57 -1.64 5.09 6.33
N VAL A 58 -0.59 4.32 6.03
CA VAL A 58 0.64 4.83 5.44
C VAL A 58 0.87 4.10 4.13
N VAL A 59 0.83 4.84 3.03
CA VAL A 59 0.85 4.31 1.66
C VAL A 59 2.15 4.66 0.95
N GLY A 60 2.76 3.66 0.31
CA GLY A 60 3.96 3.81 -0.53
C GLY A 60 5.04 2.78 -0.20
N GLY A 61 5.95 2.56 -1.15
CA GLY A 61 7.09 1.67 -0.98
C GLY A 61 6.75 0.19 -0.96
N ASP A 62 7.68 -0.59 -0.40
CA ASP A 62 7.62 -2.04 -0.24
C ASP A 62 6.77 -2.49 0.97
N GLY A 63 6.39 -1.56 1.83
CA GLY A 63 5.62 -1.83 3.05
C GLY A 63 6.42 -2.44 4.20
N MET A 64 7.73 -2.64 4.01
CA MET A 64 8.64 -3.22 4.99
C MET A 64 9.69 -2.21 5.48
N SER A 65 10.05 -1.25 4.62
CA SER A 65 10.99 -0.18 4.96
C SER A 65 10.27 1.00 5.63
N GLY A 66 10.85 1.57 6.69
CA GLY A 66 10.36 2.80 7.35
C GLY A 66 10.01 2.64 8.85
N TYR A 67 10.03 3.75 9.60
CA TYR A 67 9.65 3.78 11.01
C TYR A 67 8.22 4.30 11.22
N TYR A 68 7.25 3.41 11.28
CA TYR A 68 5.85 3.84 11.42
C TYR A 68 5.44 4.04 12.87
N LEU A 69 4.48 4.93 13.09
CA LEU A 69 3.81 5.04 14.38
C LEU A 69 3.19 3.70 14.76
N PRO A 70 3.32 3.23 16.02
CA PRO A 70 2.67 2.01 16.46
C PRO A 70 1.16 2.03 16.17
N GLY A 71 0.67 0.96 15.56
CA GLY A 71 -0.72 0.84 15.10
C GLY A 71 -0.96 1.38 13.69
N SER A 72 0.01 1.99 13.01
CA SER A 72 -0.18 2.40 11.61
C SER A 72 -0.31 1.19 10.69
N ASP A 73 -1.27 1.24 9.78
CA ASP A 73 -1.44 0.23 8.73
C ASP A 73 -0.66 0.65 7.50
N VAL A 74 0.43 -0.07 7.22
CA VAL A 74 1.25 0.17 6.04
C VAL A 74 0.64 -0.54 4.83
N VAL A 75 0.40 0.22 3.77
CA VAL A 75 -0.10 -0.24 2.48
C VAL A 75 1.00 0.00 1.45
N SER A 76 1.64 -1.07 1.01
CA SER A 76 2.67 -0.99 -0.02
C SER A 76 2.09 -0.54 -1.35
N LEU A 77 2.84 0.28 -2.08
CA LEU A 77 2.54 0.69 -3.44
C LEU A 77 3.86 0.88 -4.17
N ARG A 78 4.15 -0.04 -5.08
CA ARG A 78 5.45 -0.17 -5.73
C ARG A 78 5.65 0.97 -6.71
N GLY A 79 6.91 1.35 -6.93
CA GLY A 79 7.28 2.44 -7.84
C GLY A 79 7.24 3.83 -7.19
N TYR A 80 7.00 3.90 -5.88
CA TYR A 80 7.08 5.10 -5.07
C TYR A 80 7.86 4.78 -3.79
N ASP A 81 8.44 5.80 -3.16
CA ASP A 81 9.16 5.64 -1.89
C ASP A 81 8.19 5.37 -0.73
N GLY A 82 8.73 4.79 0.35
CA GLY A 82 7.97 4.49 1.56
C GLY A 82 7.25 5.73 2.09
N SER A 83 5.94 5.61 2.35
CA SER A 83 5.07 6.70 2.85
C SER A 83 4.88 7.91 1.95
N SER A 84 5.53 7.98 0.77
CA SER A 84 5.52 9.16 -0.10
C SER A 84 4.13 9.56 -0.63
N LEU A 85 3.19 8.62 -0.62
CA LEU A 85 1.79 8.85 -1.02
C LEU A 85 0.89 9.19 0.16
N THR A 86 1.44 9.32 1.36
CA THR A 86 0.68 9.61 2.57
C THR A 86 0.70 11.10 2.86
N PRO A 87 -0.47 11.75 3.02
CA PRO A 87 -0.51 13.15 3.40
C PRO A 87 0.06 13.35 4.81
N VAL A 88 0.70 14.50 5.01
CA VAL A 88 1.35 14.87 6.28
C VAL A 88 0.63 16.08 6.87
N SER A 89 0.30 16.03 8.17
CA SER A 89 -0.38 17.11 8.88
C SER A 89 0.41 18.42 8.78
N GLU A 90 -0.31 19.50 8.52
CA GLU A 90 0.25 20.85 8.38
C GLU A 90 1.03 21.24 9.65
N GLY A 91 2.29 21.65 9.50
CA GLY A 91 3.23 21.94 10.60
C GLY A 91 4.17 20.81 11.01
N ASN A 92 3.94 19.57 10.53
CA ASN A 92 4.76 18.39 10.86
C ASN A 92 5.43 17.74 9.62
N ARG A 93 5.65 18.51 8.54
CA ARG A 93 6.29 18.02 7.30
C ARG A 93 7.67 17.38 7.50
N ASN A 94 8.36 17.70 8.60
CA ASN A 94 9.69 17.17 8.95
C ASN A 94 9.69 16.21 10.15
N THR A 95 8.54 15.81 10.67
CA THR A 95 8.45 14.90 11.83
C THR A 95 7.82 13.58 11.43
N TYR A 96 8.46 12.48 11.86
CA TYR A 96 8.02 11.09 11.63
C TYR A 96 6.58 10.79 12.13
N TYR A 97 6.04 11.67 12.97
CA TYR A 97 4.70 11.61 13.55
C TYR A 97 3.62 12.32 12.71
N GLY A 98 3.97 12.82 11.53
CA GLY A 98 3.11 13.69 10.74
C GLY A 98 2.12 12.97 9.82
N TYR A 99 2.24 11.66 9.58
CA TYR A 99 1.37 10.94 8.64
C TYR A 99 -0.10 11.00 9.09
N ASP A 100 -0.96 11.55 8.22
CA ASP A 100 -2.39 11.73 8.47
C ASP A 100 -3.23 11.06 7.39
N GLY A 101 -2.94 9.79 7.08
CA GLY A 101 -3.75 9.00 6.15
C GLY A 101 -4.98 8.41 6.85
N ASN A 102 -6.16 8.96 6.58
CA ASN A 102 -7.43 8.44 7.11
C ASN A 102 -8.20 7.62 6.07
N LEU A 103 -7.90 7.79 4.79
CA LEU A 103 -8.56 7.09 3.71
C LEU A 103 -7.51 6.67 2.69
N TYR A 104 -7.57 5.45 2.18
CA TYR A 104 -6.74 5.02 1.07
C TYR A 104 -7.54 4.23 0.04
N THR A 105 -7.02 4.25 -1.18
CA THR A 105 -7.48 3.38 -2.27
C THR A 105 -6.25 2.81 -2.95
N LYS A 106 -6.25 1.51 -3.19
CA LYS A 106 -5.23 0.82 -3.97
C LYS A 106 -5.90 -0.19 -4.89
N LEU A 107 -5.58 -0.09 -6.16
CA LEU A 107 -6.00 -0.98 -7.22
C LEU A 107 -4.74 -1.61 -7.81
N THR A 108 -4.73 -2.92 -7.94
CA THR A 108 -3.60 -3.67 -8.47
C THR A 108 -4.10 -4.64 -9.52
N VAL A 109 -3.41 -4.69 -10.65
CA VAL A 109 -3.57 -5.72 -11.67
C VAL A 109 -2.21 -6.37 -11.88
N GLU A 110 -2.14 -7.69 -11.76
CA GLU A 110 -0.93 -8.45 -12.02
C GLU A 110 -1.19 -9.53 -13.05
N LEU A 111 -0.31 -9.63 -14.04
CA LEU A 111 -0.23 -10.75 -14.96
C LEU A 111 0.87 -11.68 -14.44
N ARG A 112 0.52 -12.91 -14.07
CA ARG A 112 1.42 -13.90 -13.48
C ARG A 112 1.63 -15.07 -14.45
N TYR A 113 2.86 -15.54 -14.55
CA TYR A 113 3.22 -16.73 -15.34
C TYR A 113 4.20 -17.62 -14.57
N PRO A 114 3.84 -18.88 -14.27
CA PRO A 114 4.72 -19.81 -13.58
C PRO A 114 5.86 -20.25 -14.51
N ILE A 115 7.09 -20.04 -14.04
CA ILE A 115 8.31 -20.49 -14.73
C ILE A 115 8.64 -21.91 -14.29
N LEU A 116 8.53 -22.18 -12.97
CA LEU A 116 8.92 -23.44 -12.38
C LEU A 116 7.96 -23.82 -11.25
N LEU A 117 7.44 -25.03 -11.31
CA LEU A 117 6.56 -25.61 -10.29
C LEU A 117 7.11 -27.00 -9.95
N ILE A 118 8.01 -27.10 -8.96
CA ILE A 118 8.63 -28.39 -8.58
C ILE A 118 8.37 -28.64 -7.11
N GLN A 119 7.70 -29.78 -6.81
CA GLN A 119 7.46 -30.46 -5.53
C GLN A 119 6.94 -29.59 -4.36
N SER A 120 7.57 -28.45 -4.09
CA SER A 120 7.28 -27.52 -3.00
C SER A 120 7.79 -26.09 -3.24
N THR A 121 8.54 -25.84 -4.32
CA THR A 121 9.01 -24.51 -4.75
C THR A 121 8.25 -24.04 -5.98
N ASN A 122 7.62 -22.87 -5.87
CA ASN A 122 6.90 -22.24 -6.97
C ASN A 122 7.60 -20.93 -7.34
N ILE A 123 8.03 -20.83 -8.60
CA ILE A 123 8.64 -19.63 -9.17
C ILE A 123 7.75 -19.10 -10.26
N TRP A 124 7.36 -17.84 -10.17
CA TRP A 124 6.61 -17.16 -11.21
C TRP A 124 7.19 -15.78 -11.49
N ALA A 125 7.17 -15.41 -12.77
CA ALA A 125 7.35 -14.03 -13.17
C ALA A 125 5.99 -13.34 -13.14
N LEU A 126 6.00 -12.03 -12.89
CA LEU A 126 4.82 -11.22 -12.97
C LEU A 126 5.12 -9.85 -13.57
N ALA A 127 4.15 -9.32 -14.30
CA ALA A 127 4.07 -7.92 -14.68
C ALA A 127 2.89 -7.31 -13.95
N PHE A 128 3.00 -6.06 -13.51
CA PHE A 128 1.97 -5.45 -12.70
C PHE A 128 1.72 -3.99 -13.06
N LEU A 129 0.50 -3.56 -12.77
CA LEU A 129 0.03 -2.19 -12.80
C LEU A 129 -0.60 -1.90 -11.44
N GLU A 130 -0.19 -0.83 -10.79
CA GLU A 130 -0.79 -0.36 -9.54
C GLU A 130 -1.26 1.06 -9.70
N ALA A 131 -2.34 1.39 -9.00
CA ALA A 131 -2.84 2.73 -8.87
C ALA A 131 -3.34 2.92 -7.44
N GLY A 132 -2.89 3.96 -6.76
CA GLY A 132 -3.36 4.20 -5.40
C GLY A 132 -3.00 5.59 -4.89
N ASN A 133 -3.68 5.98 -3.82
CA ASN A 133 -3.45 7.24 -3.15
C ASN A 133 -4.02 7.19 -1.72
N CYS A 134 -3.64 8.17 -0.90
CA CYS A 134 -4.07 8.33 0.48
C CYS A 134 -4.53 9.78 0.74
N TRP A 135 -5.53 9.94 1.61
CA TRP A 135 -6.14 11.22 1.93
C TRP A 135 -6.34 11.40 3.44
N SER A 136 -6.25 12.65 3.90
CA SER A 136 -6.49 13.02 5.30
C SER A 136 -7.95 13.23 5.62
N GLU A 137 -8.72 13.81 4.69
CA GLU A 137 -10.14 14.06 4.93
C GLU A 137 -11.00 13.42 3.85
N PHE A 138 -12.19 12.94 4.24
CA PHE A 138 -13.14 12.34 3.30
C PHE A 138 -13.61 13.33 2.22
N LYS A 139 -13.63 14.63 2.52
CA LYS A 139 -14.01 15.67 1.56
C LYS A 139 -12.99 15.82 0.42
N ASP A 140 -11.74 15.43 0.66
CA ASP A 140 -10.65 15.53 -0.31
C ASP A 140 -10.50 14.23 -1.12
N PHE A 141 -11.33 13.23 -0.83
CA PHE A 141 -11.32 11.96 -1.54
C PHE A 141 -11.66 12.16 -3.01
N ASN A 142 -10.75 11.73 -3.88
CA ASN A 142 -10.96 11.69 -5.30
C ASN A 142 -10.57 10.31 -5.86
N PRO A 143 -11.53 9.46 -6.25
CA PRO A 143 -11.23 8.11 -6.75
C PRO A 143 -10.48 8.11 -8.09
N PHE A 144 -10.37 9.25 -8.76
CA PHE A 144 -9.66 9.40 -10.03
C PHE A 144 -8.24 9.99 -9.86
N ASP A 145 -7.93 10.60 -8.72
CA ASP A 145 -6.56 11.05 -8.42
C ASP A 145 -5.77 9.92 -7.78
N LEU A 146 -5.45 8.91 -8.59
CA LEU A 146 -4.61 7.78 -8.19
C LEU A 146 -3.23 7.92 -8.81
N LYS A 147 -2.19 7.72 -7.99
CA LYS A 147 -0.81 7.69 -8.47
C LYS A 147 -0.52 6.30 -9.02
N ARG A 148 -0.07 6.24 -10.26
CA ARG A 148 0.06 5.01 -11.03
C ARG A 148 1.49 4.54 -11.09
N SER A 149 1.68 3.24 -11.12
CA SER A 149 2.96 2.61 -11.39
C SER A 149 2.79 1.34 -12.20
N ALA A 150 3.85 0.96 -12.90
CA ALA A 150 3.95 -0.31 -13.58
C ALA A 150 5.27 -0.98 -13.23
N GLY A 151 5.33 -2.29 -13.32
CA GLY A 151 6.58 -2.99 -13.07
C GLY A 151 6.58 -4.43 -13.51
N VAL A 152 7.73 -5.04 -13.31
CA VAL A 152 7.94 -6.46 -13.50
C VAL A 152 8.67 -7.02 -12.30
N GLY A 153 8.43 -8.29 -12.01
CA GLY A 153 8.99 -8.93 -10.85
C GLY A 153 9.05 -10.43 -10.98
N VAL A 154 9.81 -11.00 -10.06
CA VAL A 154 9.89 -12.45 -9.88
C VAL A 154 9.52 -12.77 -8.44
N ARG A 155 8.81 -13.87 -8.27
CA ARG A 155 8.41 -14.41 -6.99
C ARG A 155 8.86 -15.85 -6.88
N VAL A 156 9.33 -16.18 -5.68
CA VAL A 156 9.71 -17.52 -5.30
C VAL A 156 9.02 -17.82 -3.98
N TYR A 157 8.19 -18.85 -3.96
CA TYR A 157 7.67 -19.40 -2.72
C TYR A 157 8.54 -20.58 -2.30
N LEU A 158 9.19 -20.45 -1.14
CA LEU A 158 10.00 -21.52 -0.54
C LEU A 158 9.30 -22.06 0.71
N PRO A 159 9.22 -23.38 0.91
CA PRO A 159 8.48 -24.00 2.02
C PRO A 159 8.93 -23.56 3.41
N MET A 160 10.21 -23.26 3.58
CA MET A 160 10.78 -22.89 4.88
C MET A 160 10.93 -21.38 5.08
N PHE A 161 11.03 -20.60 4.00
CA PHE A 161 11.33 -19.17 4.04
C PHE A 161 10.14 -18.28 3.65
N GLY A 162 9.05 -18.88 3.17
CA GLY A 162 7.86 -18.17 2.72
C GLY A 162 8.04 -17.55 1.33
N LEU A 163 7.24 -16.52 1.06
CA LEU A 163 7.26 -15.80 -0.20
C LEU A 163 8.42 -14.80 -0.23
N LEU A 164 9.29 -14.95 -1.22
CA LEU A 164 10.37 -14.05 -1.54
C LEU A 164 10.09 -13.40 -2.90
N GLY A 165 10.42 -12.12 -3.02
CA GLY A 165 10.16 -11.39 -4.25
C GLY A 165 11.15 -10.26 -4.49
N VAL A 166 11.41 -10.01 -5.77
CA VAL A 166 12.08 -8.81 -6.25
C VAL A 166 11.21 -8.20 -7.33
N ASP A 167 10.90 -6.92 -7.17
CA ASP A 167 10.17 -6.13 -8.16
C ASP A 167 11.01 -4.94 -8.59
N TRP A 168 11.00 -4.69 -9.89
CA TRP A 168 11.35 -3.40 -10.44
C TRP A 168 10.06 -2.68 -10.84
N ALA A 169 9.90 -1.45 -10.35
CA ALA A 169 8.69 -0.67 -10.52
C ALA A 169 9.04 0.75 -10.98
N TRP A 170 8.20 1.30 -11.84
CA TRP A 170 8.28 2.65 -12.33
C TRP A 170 7.03 3.43 -11.92
N GLY A 171 7.19 4.47 -11.10
CA GLY A 171 6.14 5.44 -10.78
C GLY A 171 5.99 6.49 -11.88
N PHE A 172 4.77 6.72 -12.36
CA PHE A 172 4.52 7.66 -13.46
C PHE A 172 4.17 9.06 -13.00
N ASP A 173 3.51 9.17 -11.85
CA ASP A 173 2.95 10.42 -11.36
C ASP A 173 3.87 11.04 -10.29
N THR A 174 3.64 12.31 -9.98
CA THR A 174 4.33 12.99 -8.86
C THR A 174 3.65 12.59 -7.55
N ASP A 175 4.44 12.28 -6.53
CA ASP A 175 3.96 11.89 -5.22
C ASP A 175 3.40 13.08 -4.40
N GLN A 176 2.98 12.82 -3.16
CA GLN A 176 2.42 13.85 -2.28
C GLN A 176 3.49 14.82 -1.73
N VAL A 177 4.77 14.49 -1.86
CA VAL A 177 5.91 15.32 -1.40
C VAL A 177 6.54 16.12 -2.55
N GLY A 178 6.00 16.01 -3.78
CA GLY A 178 6.44 16.76 -4.94
C GLY A 178 7.62 16.13 -5.70
N SER A 179 8.04 14.93 -5.30
CA SER A 179 9.03 14.16 -6.04
C SER A 179 8.35 13.47 -7.22
N ARG A 180 8.93 13.62 -8.40
CA ARG A 180 8.49 12.82 -9.55
C ARG A 180 8.75 11.35 -9.25
N GLY A 181 7.79 10.50 -9.57
CA GLY A 181 8.00 9.05 -9.57
C GLY A 181 9.19 8.65 -10.43
N GLY A 182 9.64 7.41 -10.29
CA GLY A 182 10.79 6.93 -11.03
C GLY A 182 10.99 5.43 -10.88
N SER A 183 12.20 4.98 -11.17
CA SER A 183 12.61 3.58 -11.04
C SER A 183 12.92 3.24 -9.58
N HIS A 184 12.19 2.30 -9.01
CA HIS A 184 12.44 1.75 -7.68
C HIS A 184 12.56 0.23 -7.72
N PHE A 185 13.45 -0.32 -6.90
CA PHE A 185 13.54 -1.74 -6.63
C PHE A 185 12.92 -2.05 -5.27
N HIS A 186 12.02 -3.02 -5.24
CA HIS A 186 11.31 -3.44 -4.03
C HIS A 186 11.63 -4.91 -3.73
N PHE A 187 11.85 -5.21 -2.46
CA PHE A 187 12.09 -6.56 -1.97
C PHE A 187 10.91 -7.00 -1.12
N VAL A 188 10.53 -8.26 -1.25
CA VAL A 188 9.38 -8.84 -0.55
C VAL A 188 9.85 -10.03 0.25
N LEU A 189 9.57 -10.04 1.55
CA LEU A 189 9.89 -11.16 2.44
C LEU A 189 8.65 -11.47 3.30
N GLY A 190 8.07 -12.65 3.13
CA GLY A 190 7.00 -13.17 4.00
C GLY A 190 5.62 -12.52 3.85
N GLN A 191 5.48 -11.41 3.14
CA GLN A 191 4.20 -10.73 2.89
C GLN A 191 3.79 -10.86 1.42
N GLU A 192 2.55 -11.28 1.14
CA GLU A 192 2.01 -11.22 -0.22
C GLU A 192 1.42 -9.82 -0.46
N PHE A 193 1.82 -9.17 -1.56
CA PHE A 193 1.21 -7.92 -2.01
C PHE A 193 -0.24 -8.10 -2.41
#